data_AF-A0A1W6N5Q1-F1
#
_entry.id   AF-A0A1W6N5Q1-F1
#
_cell.length_a   1.000
_cell.length_b   1.000
_cell.length_c   1.000
_cell.angle_alpha   90.00
_cell.angle_beta   90.00
_cell.angle_gamma   90.00
#
_symmetry.space_group_name_H-M   'P 1'
#
loop_
_entity.id
_entity.type
_entity.pdbx_description
1 polymer ?
#
loop_
_entity_poly.entity_id
_entity_poly.type
_entity_poly.pdbx_seq_one_letter_code
_entity_poly.pdbx_strand_id
1 'polypeptide(L)'
;MRLLSFLLIAITFFAHQEIKASFVEESQSLSSMEVVVKHVGQGNCNIVKFFKKDETPQILLFDCGTSAQEQEERYTSAQAPLSPPKSLTLPSTPPSVKKKHDFSETVSDEDFYEEEFKSKDFMHETRAYLSGTLDSKTKLTIKTIISSHPDIDHYSLFPKLIDPMRDVVENLILCGLPQHYTEFGVFREWVKNLQQAGTKVFFPCFGNQPQDKIDNLFTGNSTPPFAKFYASKPGEQDAYFGDALNFGPGFVLSVLSLNAPAIYEEDLDQVIRRGTIEDDNEDSMVLRIMDKDNKHAVLLTGDMAMLNQRRILPRYAKEENLPFLQSTFYVASHHGASTHGSNSFEFLSKVEPAYILISNGHSKKYKHPDYACYKIFKNLKSLKRTQRHKVLVGPNQGNMKKSLRETHKAIFTTLSSGDIMLKIDPIQGYSVGTVVDKKIQEIVIEKSFLSADTLEENEEQTQENESLNEKNIEPDASVAQKKKSIREKLSQEKNSTVKKLFSEL
;
A
#
# COMPACT_ATOMS: atom_id res chain seq x y z
N MET A 1 61.59 -8.85 -14.31
CA MET A 1 60.70 -7.94 -15.05
C MET A 1 59.45 -8.63 -15.60
N ARG A 2 59.54 -9.68 -16.43
CA ARG A 2 58.34 -10.33 -17.04
C ARG A 2 57.31 -10.88 -16.03
N LEU A 3 57.75 -11.44 -14.90
CA LEU A 3 56.86 -11.96 -13.85
C LEU A 3 56.07 -10.84 -13.15
N LEU A 4 56.72 -9.68 -12.94
CA LEU A 4 56.11 -8.52 -12.28
C LEU A 4 55.05 -7.88 -13.19
N SER A 5 55.31 -7.83 -14.50
CA SER A 5 54.34 -7.35 -15.49
C SER A 5 53.10 -8.25 -15.58
N PHE A 6 53.28 -9.58 -15.50
CA PHE A 6 52.15 -10.51 -15.47
C PHE A 6 51.29 -10.38 -14.22
N LEU A 7 51.93 -10.22 -13.06
CA LEU A 7 51.23 -10.02 -11.79
C LEU A 7 50.43 -8.71 -11.79
N LEU A 8 50.99 -7.63 -12.32
CA LEU A 8 50.32 -6.33 -12.40
C LEU A 8 49.09 -6.40 -13.32
N ILE A 9 49.22 -7.05 -14.49
CA ILE A 9 48.10 -7.25 -15.42
C ILE A 9 46.98 -8.07 -14.78
N ALA A 10 47.32 -9.14 -14.06
CA ALA A 10 46.35 -9.97 -13.36
C ALA A 10 45.60 -9.16 -12.28
N ILE A 11 46.32 -8.38 -11.46
CA ILE A 11 45.70 -7.54 -10.42
C ILE A 11 44.78 -6.49 -11.04
N THR A 12 45.20 -5.81 -12.12
CA THR A 12 44.32 -4.85 -12.81
C THR A 12 43.11 -5.51 -13.45
N PHE A 13 43.24 -6.74 -13.97
CA PHE A 13 42.11 -7.49 -14.52
C PHE A 13 41.12 -7.87 -13.42
N PHE A 14 41.58 -8.38 -12.28
CA PHE A 14 40.72 -8.71 -11.14
C PHE A 14 40.05 -7.47 -10.55
N ALA A 15 40.80 -6.37 -10.35
CA ALA A 15 40.22 -5.11 -9.89
C ALA A 15 39.17 -4.56 -10.88
N HIS A 16 39.42 -4.66 -12.19
CA HIS A 16 38.45 -4.21 -13.20
C HIS A 16 37.21 -5.12 -13.27
N GLN A 17 37.35 -6.42 -13.00
CA GLN A 17 36.22 -7.33 -12.90
C GLN A 17 35.39 -7.06 -11.63
N GLU A 18 36.02 -6.76 -10.50
CA GLU A 18 35.30 -6.36 -9.28
C GLU A 18 34.61 -5.00 -9.44
N ILE A 19 35.27 -4.00 -10.03
CA ILE A 19 34.67 -2.68 -10.31
C ILE A 19 33.51 -2.79 -11.32
N LYS A 20 33.63 -3.66 -12.33
CA LYS A 20 32.51 -3.91 -13.25
C LYS A 20 31.38 -4.67 -12.57
N ALA A 21 31.67 -5.64 -11.71
CA ALA A 21 30.65 -6.34 -10.95
C ALA A 21 29.90 -5.38 -10.01
N SER A 22 30.60 -4.48 -9.33
CA SER A 22 29.99 -3.48 -8.44
C SER A 22 29.15 -2.45 -9.21
N PHE A 23 29.63 -1.93 -10.34
CA PHE A 23 28.85 -1.00 -11.18
C PHE A 23 27.65 -1.67 -11.88
N VAL A 24 27.75 -2.97 -12.20
CA VAL A 24 26.65 -3.72 -12.79
C VAL A 24 25.60 -4.05 -11.73
N GLU A 25 25.99 -4.40 -10.50
CA GLU A 25 25.08 -4.58 -9.36
C GLU A 25 24.36 -3.27 -8.99
N GLU A 26 25.05 -2.13 -8.99
CA GLU A 26 24.45 -0.82 -8.64
C GLU A 26 23.48 -0.31 -9.73
N SER A 27 23.61 -0.80 -10.96
CA SER A 27 22.67 -0.52 -12.06
C SER A 27 21.43 -1.44 -12.08
N GLN A 28 21.43 -2.50 -11.26
CA GLN A 28 20.43 -3.57 -11.29
C GLN A 28 19.51 -3.51 -10.07
N SER A 29 18.53 -2.59 -10.12
CA SER A 29 17.18 -2.72 -9.54
C SER A 29 16.63 -1.35 -9.12
N LEU A 30 16.53 -0.39 -10.03
CA LEU A 30 15.64 0.76 -9.81
C LEU A 30 14.20 0.27 -9.90
N SER A 31 13.72 -0.33 -8.83
CA SER A 31 12.36 -0.83 -8.66
C SER A 31 11.58 0.18 -7.82
N SER A 32 10.39 0.55 -8.27
CA SER A 32 9.51 1.46 -7.54
C SER A 32 8.17 0.79 -7.25
N MET A 33 7.47 1.22 -6.20
CA MET A 33 6.17 0.68 -5.84
C MET A 33 5.14 1.80 -5.71
N GLU A 34 3.93 1.56 -6.18
CA GLU A 34 2.77 2.41 -5.94
C GLU A 34 1.72 1.62 -5.15
N VAL A 35 1.25 2.17 -4.03
CA VAL A 35 0.16 1.61 -3.23
C VAL A 35 -1.02 2.57 -3.25
N VAL A 36 -2.21 2.07 -3.57
CA VAL A 36 -3.44 2.85 -3.56
C VAL A 36 -4.45 2.19 -2.64
N VAL A 37 -4.89 2.92 -1.61
CA VAL A 37 -6.03 2.57 -0.77
C VAL A 37 -7.26 3.25 -1.37
N LYS A 38 -8.13 2.47 -2.02
CA LYS A 38 -9.29 2.97 -2.75
C LYS A 38 -10.45 3.30 -1.81
N HIS A 39 -11.16 4.38 -2.10
CA HIS A 39 -12.42 4.68 -1.47
C HIS A 39 -13.52 3.79 -2.07
N VAL A 40 -13.87 2.74 -1.34
CA VAL A 40 -14.97 1.80 -1.66
C VAL A 40 -16.10 1.89 -0.64
N GLY A 41 -16.10 2.95 0.16
CA GLY A 41 -16.92 3.08 1.35
C GLY A 41 -16.52 2.18 2.50
N GLN A 42 -17.50 1.60 3.20
CA GLN A 42 -17.23 0.69 4.31
C GLN A 42 -16.71 -0.63 3.74
N GLY A 43 -15.40 -0.75 3.63
CA GLY A 43 -14.72 -1.93 3.13
C GLY A 43 -13.25 -1.64 2.83
N ASN A 44 -12.62 -2.55 2.11
CA ASN A 44 -11.20 -2.48 1.83
C ASN A 44 -10.90 -2.76 0.35
N CYS A 45 -10.04 -1.95 -0.24
CA CYS A 45 -9.50 -2.20 -1.56
C CYS A 45 -8.11 -1.59 -1.68
N ASN A 46 -7.07 -2.43 -1.66
CA ASN A 46 -5.68 -1.98 -1.76
C ASN A 46 -5.06 -2.52 -3.04
N ILE A 47 -4.50 -1.63 -3.85
CA ILE A 47 -3.82 -1.98 -5.09
C ILE A 47 -2.36 -1.66 -4.92
N VAL A 48 -1.48 -2.64 -5.16
CA VAL A 48 -0.05 -2.46 -5.17
C VAL A 48 0.48 -2.76 -6.57
N LYS A 49 1.18 -1.79 -7.16
CA LYS A 49 1.88 -1.94 -8.43
C LYS A 49 3.38 -1.93 -8.18
N PHE A 50 4.05 -2.95 -8.68
CA PHE A 50 5.49 -3.09 -8.62
C PHE A 50 6.05 -2.80 -10.01
N PHE A 51 6.87 -1.75 -10.09
CA PHE A 51 7.47 -1.32 -11.34
C PHE A 51 8.90 -1.82 -11.40
N LYS A 52 9.25 -2.36 -12.57
CA LYS A 52 10.62 -2.64 -12.97
C LYS A 52 10.85 -1.89 -14.27
N LYS A 53 12.09 -1.40 -14.45
CA LYS A 53 12.47 -0.64 -15.62
C LYS A 53 12.09 -1.38 -16.91
N ASP A 54 11.39 -0.67 -17.81
CA ASP A 54 10.95 -1.14 -19.12
C ASP A 54 9.99 -2.34 -19.13
N GLU A 55 9.39 -2.69 -17.98
CA GLU A 55 8.41 -3.78 -17.84
C GLU A 55 7.02 -3.25 -17.46
N THR A 56 5.98 -3.97 -17.86
CA THR A 56 4.63 -3.72 -17.35
C THR A 56 4.59 -4.01 -15.84
N PRO A 57 3.97 -3.14 -15.02
CA PRO A 57 3.97 -3.34 -13.59
C PRO A 57 3.27 -4.65 -13.21
N GLN A 58 3.86 -5.38 -12.27
CA GLN A 58 3.18 -6.51 -11.64
C GLN A 58 2.19 -5.98 -10.60
N ILE A 59 1.00 -6.58 -10.55
CA ILE A 59 -0.10 -6.10 -9.73
C ILE A 59 -0.42 -7.10 -8.62
N LEU A 60 -0.46 -6.60 -7.38
CA LEU A 60 -1.08 -7.26 -6.24
C LEU A 60 -2.36 -6.50 -5.88
N LEU A 61 -3.49 -7.21 -5.84
CA LEU A 61 -4.76 -6.68 -5.36
C LEU A 61 -5.05 -7.31 -3.98
N PHE A 62 -4.98 -6.52 -2.92
CA PHE A 62 -5.15 -6.95 -1.54
C PHE A 62 -6.46 -6.40 -0.98
N ASP A 63 -7.44 -7.29 -0.84
CA ASP A 63 -8.85 -7.01 -0.65
C ASP A 63 -9.47 -6.17 -1.79
N CYS A 64 -10.75 -6.40 -2.06
CA CYS A 64 -11.58 -5.55 -2.90
C CYS A 64 -13.05 -5.85 -2.56
N GLY A 65 -13.59 -5.12 -1.59
CA GLY A 65 -14.96 -5.31 -1.14
C GLY A 65 -15.57 -4.06 -0.53
N THR A 66 -16.88 -4.10 -0.35
CA THR A 66 -17.64 -3.09 0.39
C THR A 66 -18.91 -3.70 0.99
N SER A 67 -19.35 -3.16 2.12
CA SER A 67 -20.60 -3.47 2.82
C SER A 67 -21.56 -2.27 2.91
N ALA A 68 -21.18 -1.08 2.41
CA ALA A 68 -22.01 0.12 2.58
C ALA A 68 -21.92 1.17 1.45
N GLN A 69 -21.70 0.76 0.20
CA GLN A 69 -21.66 1.71 -0.93
C GLN A 69 -22.95 2.57 -1.03
N GLU A 70 -24.11 2.00 -0.71
CA GLU A 70 -25.43 2.67 -0.71
C GLU A 70 -25.58 3.81 0.32
N GLN A 71 -24.70 3.93 1.33
CA GLN A 71 -24.91 4.87 2.47
C GLN A 71 -24.09 6.18 2.40
N GLU A 72 -23.22 6.34 1.40
CA GLU A 72 -22.18 7.38 1.39
C GLU A 72 -22.64 8.76 0.89
N GLU A 73 -23.70 8.82 0.09
CA GLU A 73 -24.14 10.05 -0.58
C GLU A 73 -24.56 11.18 0.37
N ARG A 74 -25.05 10.82 1.55
CA ARG A 74 -25.41 11.79 2.61
C ARG A 74 -24.18 12.50 3.21
N TYR A 75 -22.99 11.92 3.05
CA TYR A 75 -21.75 12.48 3.56
C TYR A 75 -21.12 13.47 2.58
N THR A 76 -20.95 13.07 1.33
CA THR A 76 -20.30 13.88 0.28
C THR A 76 -21.07 15.18 0.01
N SER A 77 -22.41 15.11 0.00
CA SER A 77 -23.28 16.28 -0.13
C SER A 77 -23.22 17.27 1.05
N ALA A 78 -22.80 16.81 2.24
CA ALA A 78 -22.71 17.62 3.45
C ALA A 78 -21.33 18.28 3.65
N GLN A 79 -20.30 17.86 2.90
CA GLN A 79 -19.01 18.53 2.89
C GLN A 79 -19.05 19.75 1.97
N ALA A 80 -19.43 20.91 2.52
CA ALA A 80 -19.10 22.17 1.87
C ALA A 80 -17.56 22.26 1.74
N PRO A 81 -17.00 22.62 0.57
CA PRO A 81 -15.57 22.79 0.42
C PRO A 81 -15.06 23.75 1.49
N LEU A 82 -13.99 23.35 2.19
CA LEU A 82 -13.29 24.24 3.11
C LEU A 82 -12.99 25.52 2.33
N SER A 83 -13.55 26.65 2.80
CA SER A 83 -13.14 27.95 2.25
C SER A 83 -11.61 28.02 2.33
N PRO A 84 -10.93 28.48 1.28
CA PRO A 84 -9.48 28.68 1.33
C PRO A 84 -9.14 29.51 2.57
N PRO A 85 -7.96 29.30 3.19
CA PRO A 85 -7.57 30.02 4.39
C PRO A 85 -7.76 31.52 4.15
N LYS A 86 -8.68 32.13 4.89
CA LYS A 86 -8.99 33.55 4.75
C LYS A 86 -7.70 34.32 4.94
N SER A 87 -7.26 35.06 3.92
CA SER A 87 -6.29 36.13 4.14
C SER A 87 -6.87 37.07 5.19
N LEU A 88 -6.07 37.39 6.21
CA LEU A 88 -6.45 38.31 7.28
C LEU A 88 -6.96 39.63 6.71
N THR A 89 -8.27 39.86 6.76
CA THR A 89 -8.89 41.17 6.60
C THR A 89 -9.76 41.48 7.80
N LEU A 90 -9.56 42.69 8.34
CA LEU A 90 -10.18 43.29 9.53
C LEU A 90 -11.71 43.45 9.39
N PRO A 91 -12.44 43.66 10.52
CA PRO A 91 -13.85 43.31 10.63
C PRO A 91 -14.80 44.41 10.16
N SER A 92 -15.97 44.01 9.67
CA SER A 92 -17.18 44.85 9.66
C SER A 92 -18.44 44.04 10.04
N THR A 93 -19.37 44.76 10.65
CA THR A 93 -20.53 44.39 11.49
C THR A 93 -21.76 43.78 10.77
N PRO A 94 -22.70 43.12 11.52
CA PRO A 94 -23.88 42.34 11.05
C PRO A 94 -25.14 43.25 10.88
N PRO A 95 -26.41 42.82 10.52
CA PRO A 95 -27.07 41.50 10.71
C PRO A 95 -28.21 41.05 9.73
N SER A 96 -28.79 39.88 10.08
CA SER A 96 -30.17 39.37 9.85
C SER A 96 -30.66 38.92 8.46
N VAL A 97 -31.13 37.66 8.37
CA VAL A 97 -32.54 37.26 8.14
C VAL A 97 -32.69 35.73 8.32
N LYS A 98 -33.77 35.32 9.00
CA LYS A 98 -34.19 33.95 9.32
C LYS A 98 -34.85 33.26 8.10
N LYS A 99 -34.77 31.92 8.01
CA LYS A 99 -35.94 31.01 7.97
C LYS A 99 -35.55 29.53 8.08
N LYS A 100 -36.43 28.76 8.74
CA LYS A 100 -36.42 27.30 8.92
C LYS A 100 -36.94 26.62 7.66
N HIS A 101 -36.45 25.43 7.36
CA HIS A 101 -37.15 24.46 6.51
C HIS A 101 -37.29 23.14 7.29
N ASP A 102 -38.54 22.68 7.41
CA ASP A 102 -38.90 21.30 7.74
C ASP A 102 -38.61 20.42 6.51
N PHE A 103 -38.09 19.22 6.75
CA PHE A 103 -38.00 18.15 5.74
C PHE A 103 -38.66 16.90 6.31
N SER A 104 -39.84 16.59 5.79
CA SER A 104 -40.44 15.26 5.81
C SER A 104 -40.64 14.86 4.36
N GLU A 105 -39.76 14.04 3.80
CA GLU A 105 -40.01 13.44 2.49
C GLU A 105 -39.66 11.94 2.51
N THR A 106 -40.66 11.20 2.11
CA THR A 106 -40.68 9.79 1.71
C THR A 106 -39.84 9.60 0.46
N VAL A 107 -38.98 8.57 0.47
CA VAL A 107 -38.13 8.19 -0.66
C VAL A 107 -38.98 7.49 -1.73
N SER A 108 -38.88 7.96 -2.98
CA SER A 108 -39.52 7.40 -4.18
C SER A 108 -38.54 6.57 -5.01
N ASP A 109 -39.07 5.65 -5.81
CA ASP A 109 -38.36 4.65 -6.65
C ASP A 109 -37.40 5.21 -7.73
N GLU A 110 -37.11 6.51 -7.74
CA GLU A 110 -36.11 7.13 -8.65
C GLU A 110 -34.67 6.88 -8.19
N ASP A 111 -34.44 6.56 -6.90
CA ASP A 111 -33.10 6.32 -6.33
C ASP A 111 -32.41 5.06 -6.91
N PHE A 112 -33.15 4.13 -7.52
CA PHE A 112 -32.58 2.88 -8.05
C PHE A 112 -31.75 3.08 -9.34
N TYR A 113 -31.99 4.16 -10.10
CA TYR A 113 -31.31 4.39 -11.38
C TYR A 113 -29.94 5.09 -11.25
N GLU A 114 -29.67 5.81 -10.16
CA GLU A 114 -28.37 6.48 -9.94
C GLU A 114 -27.28 5.52 -9.40
N GLU A 115 -27.66 4.45 -8.68
CA GLU A 115 -26.74 3.51 -8.02
C GLU A 115 -25.99 2.58 -9.00
N GLU A 116 -26.66 2.14 -10.06
CA GLU A 116 -26.04 1.35 -11.13
C GLU A 116 -24.95 2.17 -11.86
N PHE A 117 -25.08 3.51 -11.89
CA PHE A 117 -24.17 4.42 -12.57
C PHE A 117 -22.87 4.64 -11.79
N LYS A 118 -22.90 4.77 -10.45
CA LYS A 118 -21.68 5.01 -9.64
C LYS A 118 -20.84 3.76 -9.37
N SER A 119 -21.47 2.57 -9.26
CA SER A 119 -20.69 1.32 -9.24
C SER A 119 -19.97 1.11 -10.58
N LYS A 120 -20.59 1.50 -11.70
CA LYS A 120 -19.95 1.53 -13.02
C LYS A 120 -18.77 2.52 -13.05
N ASP A 121 -18.89 3.70 -12.43
CA ASP A 121 -17.78 4.65 -12.34
C ASP A 121 -16.59 4.09 -11.54
N PHE A 122 -16.82 3.54 -10.33
CA PHE A 122 -15.74 2.91 -9.55
C PHE A 122 -15.07 1.77 -10.32
N MET A 123 -15.87 0.88 -10.94
CA MET A 123 -15.34 -0.25 -11.69
C MET A 123 -14.55 0.23 -12.91
N HIS A 124 -15.09 1.20 -13.66
CA HIS A 124 -14.42 1.78 -14.81
C HIS A 124 -13.10 2.45 -14.42
N GLU A 125 -13.10 3.29 -13.38
CA GLU A 125 -11.91 4.01 -12.90
C GLU A 125 -10.86 3.05 -12.34
N THR A 126 -11.27 2.03 -11.58
CA THR A 126 -10.36 1.04 -11.02
C THR A 126 -9.77 0.17 -12.12
N ARG A 127 -10.57 -0.27 -13.09
CA ARG A 127 -10.06 -0.99 -14.27
C ARG A 127 -9.11 -0.13 -15.08
N ALA A 128 -9.44 1.14 -15.30
CA ALA A 128 -8.60 2.06 -16.04
C ALA A 128 -7.26 2.30 -15.33
N TYR A 129 -7.29 2.44 -14.01
CA TYR A 129 -6.08 2.49 -13.20
C TYR A 129 -5.27 1.21 -13.32
N LEU A 130 -5.88 0.03 -13.19
CA LEU A 130 -5.18 -1.27 -13.28
C LEU A 130 -4.57 -1.52 -14.67
N SER A 131 -5.29 -1.19 -15.75
CA SER A 131 -4.81 -1.37 -17.13
C SER A 131 -3.82 -0.29 -17.58
N GLY A 132 -3.85 0.88 -16.95
CA GLY A 132 -3.14 2.07 -17.43
C GLY A 132 -3.79 2.70 -18.68
N THR A 133 -5.05 2.37 -18.98
CA THR A 133 -5.78 2.82 -20.17
C THR A 133 -7.19 3.27 -19.80
N LEU A 134 -7.78 4.24 -20.51
CA LEU A 134 -9.18 4.64 -20.28
C LEU A 134 -10.20 3.64 -20.85
N ASP A 135 -9.77 2.66 -21.64
CA ASP A 135 -10.66 1.63 -22.16
C ASP A 135 -10.88 0.54 -21.11
N SER A 136 -12.04 0.55 -20.45
CA SER A 136 -12.42 -0.46 -19.46
C SER A 136 -12.54 -1.88 -20.03
N LYS A 137 -12.56 -2.06 -21.35
CA LYS A 137 -12.52 -3.38 -21.99
C LYS A 137 -11.10 -3.93 -22.13
N THR A 138 -10.08 -3.13 -21.82
CA THR A 138 -8.69 -3.59 -21.81
C THR A 138 -8.55 -4.77 -20.87
N LYS A 139 -7.91 -5.83 -21.36
CA LYS A 139 -7.59 -7.02 -20.59
C LYS A 139 -6.69 -6.66 -19.40
N LEU A 140 -7.09 -7.07 -18.20
CA LEU A 140 -6.21 -6.99 -17.03
C LEU A 140 -5.31 -8.20 -16.95
N THR A 141 -4.08 -7.99 -16.47
CA THR A 141 -3.15 -9.04 -16.07
C THR A 141 -2.76 -8.76 -14.64
N ILE A 142 -3.25 -9.58 -13.71
CA ILE A 142 -3.02 -9.46 -12.28
C ILE A 142 -2.21 -10.67 -11.83
N LYS A 143 -1.09 -10.40 -11.16
CA LYS A 143 -0.22 -11.46 -10.67
C LYS A 143 -0.85 -12.16 -9.48
N THR A 144 -1.31 -11.39 -8.49
CA THR A 144 -1.89 -11.99 -7.28
C THR A 144 -3.08 -11.19 -6.78
N ILE A 145 -4.17 -11.89 -6.48
CA ILE A 145 -5.31 -11.39 -5.72
C ILE A 145 -5.27 -12.04 -4.33
N ILE A 146 -5.49 -11.26 -3.28
CA ILE A 146 -5.58 -11.74 -1.90
C ILE A 146 -6.88 -11.24 -1.29
N SER A 147 -7.69 -12.15 -0.75
CA SER A 147 -8.71 -11.84 0.24
C SER A 147 -8.11 -12.13 1.60
N SER A 148 -7.89 -11.10 2.40
CA SER A 148 -7.22 -11.20 3.70
C SER A 148 -7.99 -12.08 4.67
N HIS A 149 -9.31 -12.12 4.59
CA HIS A 149 -10.24 -12.99 5.33
C HIS A 149 -11.61 -13.05 4.59
N PRO A 150 -12.56 -13.87 5.03
CA PRO A 150 -13.81 -14.13 4.29
C PRO A 150 -14.99 -13.21 4.66
N ASP A 151 -14.76 -11.94 5.01
CA ASP A 151 -15.85 -10.96 5.15
C ASP A 151 -16.16 -10.23 3.83
N ILE A 152 -17.46 -9.96 3.63
CA ILE A 152 -18.00 -9.47 2.35
C ILE A 152 -17.37 -8.15 1.91
N ASP A 153 -17.01 -7.28 2.84
CA ASP A 153 -16.38 -6.00 2.57
C ASP A 153 -14.88 -6.08 2.24
N HIS A 154 -14.35 -7.29 2.11
CA HIS A 154 -13.00 -7.57 1.63
C HIS A 154 -12.96 -8.30 0.27
N TYR A 155 -14.08 -8.85 -0.22
CA TYR A 155 -14.07 -9.62 -1.48
C TYR A 155 -15.23 -9.36 -2.45
N SER A 156 -16.31 -8.69 -2.04
CA SER A 156 -17.55 -8.58 -2.82
C SER A 156 -17.41 -7.87 -4.17
N LEU A 157 -16.33 -7.10 -4.37
CA LEU A 157 -16.10 -6.37 -5.61
C LEU A 157 -15.21 -7.14 -6.59
N PHE A 158 -14.56 -8.24 -6.20
CA PHE A 158 -13.73 -9.02 -7.14
C PHE A 158 -14.52 -9.53 -8.36
N PRO A 159 -15.70 -10.17 -8.21
CA PRO A 159 -16.44 -10.69 -9.36
C PRO A 159 -16.96 -9.60 -10.31
N LYS A 160 -17.13 -8.37 -9.81
CA LYS A 160 -17.55 -7.21 -10.59
C LYS A 160 -16.37 -6.56 -11.31
N LEU A 161 -15.20 -6.58 -10.68
CA LEU A 161 -13.99 -5.95 -11.20
C LEU A 161 -13.29 -6.82 -12.25
N ILE A 162 -13.27 -8.14 -12.05
CA ILE A 162 -12.48 -9.09 -12.83
C ILE A 162 -13.39 -10.07 -13.56
N ASP A 163 -13.25 -10.12 -14.88
CA ASP A 163 -13.96 -11.05 -15.75
C ASP A 163 -13.05 -12.25 -16.09
N PRO A 164 -13.32 -13.47 -15.58
CA PRO A 164 -12.49 -14.65 -15.82
C PRO A 164 -12.36 -15.05 -17.30
N MET A 165 -13.28 -14.61 -18.16
CA MET A 165 -13.25 -14.92 -19.60
C MET A 165 -12.33 -13.98 -20.38
N ARG A 166 -11.99 -12.81 -19.79
CA ARG A 166 -11.22 -11.75 -20.46
C ARG A 166 -9.87 -11.54 -19.77
N ASP A 167 -9.90 -11.40 -18.46
CA ASP A 167 -8.78 -10.99 -17.63
C ASP A 167 -7.93 -12.20 -17.23
N VAL A 168 -6.64 -11.98 -16.93
CA VAL A 168 -5.73 -13.02 -16.44
C VAL A 168 -5.40 -12.73 -14.98
N VAL A 169 -5.61 -13.74 -14.13
CA VAL A 169 -5.17 -13.76 -12.75
C VAL A 169 -4.24 -14.96 -12.60
N GLU A 170 -2.99 -14.76 -12.21
CA GLU A 170 -2.06 -15.89 -12.04
C GLU A 170 -2.34 -16.64 -10.74
N ASN A 171 -2.55 -15.91 -9.65
CA ASN A 171 -2.70 -16.45 -8.30
C ASN A 171 -3.86 -15.79 -7.56
N LEU A 172 -4.65 -16.60 -6.84
CA LEU A 172 -5.74 -16.16 -5.97
C LEU A 172 -5.56 -16.79 -4.59
N ILE A 173 -5.34 -15.99 -3.56
CA ILE A 173 -5.16 -16.44 -2.18
C ILE A 173 -6.40 -16.04 -1.36
N LEU A 174 -7.13 -17.04 -0.86
CA LEU A 174 -8.37 -16.86 -0.10
C LEU A 174 -8.14 -17.33 1.34
N CYS A 175 -7.97 -16.39 2.26
CA CYS A 175 -7.71 -16.68 3.66
C CYS A 175 -9.00 -17.03 4.41
N GLY A 176 -8.85 -17.78 5.51
CA GLY A 176 -9.96 -18.33 6.25
C GLY A 176 -10.61 -19.51 5.54
N LEU A 177 -11.79 -19.89 6.03
CA LEU A 177 -12.45 -21.10 5.56
C LEU A 177 -13.25 -20.82 4.27
N PRO A 178 -13.13 -21.66 3.22
CA PRO A 178 -13.89 -21.48 1.98
C PRO A 178 -15.40 -21.36 2.22
N GLN A 179 -15.93 -22.10 3.20
CA GLN A 179 -17.35 -22.03 3.55
C GLN A 179 -17.79 -20.76 4.27
N HIS A 180 -16.89 -19.82 4.54
CA HIS A 180 -17.26 -18.53 5.14
C HIS A 180 -17.46 -17.44 4.09
N TYR A 181 -17.10 -17.69 2.83
CA TYR A 181 -17.43 -16.81 1.72
C TYR A 181 -18.94 -16.87 1.42
N THR A 182 -19.70 -16.07 2.17
CA THR A 182 -21.18 -16.12 2.29
C THR A 182 -21.95 -15.89 0.99
N GLU A 183 -21.34 -15.28 -0.04
CA GLU A 183 -21.91 -15.17 -1.39
C GLU A 183 -21.67 -16.43 -2.23
N PHE A 184 -21.98 -17.59 -1.65
CA PHE A 184 -21.66 -18.92 -2.16
C PHE A 184 -22.04 -19.20 -3.61
N GLY A 185 -22.99 -18.47 -4.20
CA GLY A 185 -23.37 -18.65 -5.60
C GLY A 185 -22.42 -17.93 -6.55
N VAL A 186 -22.43 -16.59 -6.47
CA VAL A 186 -21.70 -15.73 -7.42
C VAL A 186 -20.21 -15.82 -7.21
N PHE A 187 -19.75 -15.70 -5.96
CA PHE A 187 -18.33 -15.69 -5.65
C PHE A 187 -17.68 -17.04 -5.95
N ARG A 188 -18.30 -18.15 -5.51
CA ARG A 188 -17.81 -19.50 -5.80
C ARG A 188 -17.68 -19.77 -7.30
N GLU A 189 -18.70 -19.43 -8.08
CA GLU A 189 -18.68 -19.65 -9.52
C GLU A 189 -17.60 -18.78 -10.18
N TRP A 190 -17.40 -17.56 -9.70
CA TRP A 190 -16.29 -16.71 -10.15
C TRP A 190 -14.92 -17.33 -9.85
N VAL A 191 -14.68 -17.84 -8.64
CA VAL A 191 -13.42 -18.54 -8.29
C VAL A 191 -13.23 -19.78 -9.17
N LYS A 192 -14.30 -20.53 -9.44
CA LYS A 192 -14.26 -21.71 -10.32
C LYS A 192 -13.90 -21.35 -11.75
N ASN A 193 -14.49 -20.29 -12.29
CA ASN A 193 -14.18 -19.80 -13.63
C ASN A 193 -12.73 -19.32 -13.73
N LEU A 194 -12.20 -18.65 -12.70
CA LEU A 194 -10.78 -18.31 -12.62
C LEU A 194 -9.88 -19.54 -12.61
N GLN A 195 -10.21 -20.56 -11.81
CA GLN A 195 -9.45 -21.80 -11.74
C GLN A 195 -9.43 -22.52 -13.11
N GLN A 196 -10.58 -22.56 -13.80
CA GLN A 196 -10.68 -23.12 -15.15
C GLN A 196 -9.88 -22.33 -16.19
N ALA A 197 -9.76 -21.00 -16.00
CA ALA A 197 -8.91 -20.14 -16.82
C ALA A 197 -7.40 -20.27 -16.49
N GLY A 198 -7.02 -21.13 -15.54
CA GLY A 198 -5.63 -21.41 -15.17
C GLY A 198 -5.10 -20.68 -13.94
N THR A 199 -5.97 -19.98 -13.20
CA THR A 199 -5.59 -19.32 -11.94
C THR A 199 -5.24 -20.35 -10.87
N LYS A 200 -4.10 -20.18 -10.20
CA LYS A 200 -3.73 -20.98 -9.02
C LYS A 200 -4.50 -20.48 -7.80
N VAL A 201 -5.41 -21.29 -7.27
CA VAL A 201 -6.25 -20.91 -6.11
C VAL A 201 -5.70 -21.53 -4.84
N PHE A 202 -5.35 -20.71 -3.85
CA PHE A 202 -4.81 -21.11 -2.57
C PHE A 202 -5.84 -20.89 -1.47
N PHE A 203 -5.98 -21.89 -0.59
CA PHE A 203 -6.70 -21.77 0.69
C PHE A 203 -5.70 -22.06 1.81
N PRO A 204 -5.07 -21.00 2.38
CA PRO A 204 -4.00 -21.16 3.35
C PRO A 204 -4.37 -21.97 4.58
N CYS A 205 -5.66 -22.00 4.94
CA CYS A 205 -6.18 -22.82 6.02
C CYS A 205 -5.93 -24.33 5.82
N PHE A 206 -5.68 -24.79 4.59
CA PHE A 206 -5.39 -26.18 4.24
C PHE A 206 -3.93 -26.42 3.81
N GLY A 207 -3.14 -25.36 3.65
CA GLY A 207 -1.73 -25.45 3.30
C GLY A 207 -1.31 -24.40 2.27
N ASN A 208 -0.10 -24.56 1.76
CA ASN A 208 0.52 -23.59 0.87
C ASN A 208 0.47 -23.96 -0.62
N GLN A 209 -0.17 -25.08 -0.96
CA GLN A 209 -0.30 -25.54 -2.33
C GLN A 209 -1.61 -25.05 -2.97
N PRO A 210 -1.62 -24.77 -4.28
CA PRO A 210 -2.85 -24.55 -5.01
C PRO A 210 -3.80 -25.75 -4.88
N GLN A 211 -5.10 -25.48 -4.86
CA GLN A 211 -6.13 -26.50 -4.79
C GLN A 211 -6.61 -26.87 -6.19
N ASP A 212 -6.74 -28.17 -6.48
CA ASP A 212 -7.20 -28.67 -7.79
C ASP A 212 -8.73 -28.79 -7.87
N LYS A 213 -9.42 -29.03 -6.74
CA LYS A 213 -10.88 -29.24 -6.69
C LYS A 213 -11.53 -28.38 -5.61
N ILE A 214 -11.79 -27.12 -5.95
CA ILE A 214 -12.35 -26.16 -4.99
C ILE A 214 -13.84 -26.40 -4.65
N ASP A 215 -14.58 -27.08 -5.53
CA ASP A 215 -16.03 -27.26 -5.40
C ASP A 215 -16.45 -27.93 -4.08
N ASN A 216 -15.66 -28.90 -3.61
CA ASN A 216 -15.94 -29.62 -2.37
C ASN A 216 -15.54 -28.83 -1.10
N LEU A 217 -14.66 -27.83 -1.25
CA LEU A 217 -14.16 -27.03 -0.15
C LEU A 217 -15.23 -26.03 0.31
N PHE A 218 -15.94 -25.39 -0.64
CA PHE A 218 -17.03 -24.46 -0.32
C PHE A 218 -18.22 -25.13 0.37
N THR A 219 -18.48 -26.41 0.13
CA THR A 219 -19.62 -27.10 0.76
C THR A 219 -19.29 -27.72 2.12
N GLY A 220 -18.02 -27.70 2.55
CA GLY A 220 -17.58 -28.37 3.78
C GLY A 220 -17.63 -29.91 3.70
N ASN A 221 -17.90 -30.50 2.53
CA ASN A 221 -17.99 -31.96 2.36
C ASN A 221 -16.61 -32.64 2.38
N SER A 222 -15.54 -31.87 2.25
CA SER A 222 -14.17 -32.31 2.49
C SER A 222 -13.42 -31.22 3.24
N THR A 223 -12.92 -31.55 4.43
CA THR A 223 -11.99 -30.70 5.17
C THR A 223 -10.62 -31.37 5.18
N PRO A 224 -9.70 -30.97 4.29
CA PRO A 224 -8.30 -31.30 4.45
C PRO A 224 -7.84 -30.95 5.88
N PRO A 225 -6.78 -31.60 6.40
CA PRO A 225 -6.21 -31.21 7.67
C PRO A 225 -5.81 -29.73 7.62
N PHE A 226 -6.08 -29.00 8.72
CA PHE A 226 -5.75 -27.59 8.78
C PHE A 226 -4.23 -27.37 8.78
N ALA A 227 -3.80 -26.29 8.14
CA ALA A 227 -2.43 -25.83 8.23
C ALA A 227 -2.20 -25.10 9.56
N LYS A 228 -0.97 -25.22 10.08
CA LYS A 228 -0.53 -24.49 11.27
C LYS A 228 -0.53 -22.98 11.01
N PHE A 229 -0.54 -22.20 12.09
CA PHE A 229 -0.18 -20.79 12.04
C PHE A 229 1.15 -20.62 11.28
N TYR A 230 1.19 -19.64 10.39
CA TYR A 230 2.38 -19.32 9.63
C TYR A 230 2.74 -17.84 9.77
N ALA A 231 4.05 -17.60 9.85
CA ALA A 231 4.64 -16.28 9.75
C ALA A 231 6.06 -16.44 9.19
N SER A 232 6.42 -15.57 8.26
CA SER A 232 7.77 -15.53 7.66
C SER A 232 8.83 -15.30 8.74
N LYS A 233 10.11 -15.43 8.37
CA LYS A 233 11.20 -15.01 9.24
C LYS A 233 11.47 -13.51 9.06
N PRO A 234 11.98 -12.81 10.09
CA PRO A 234 12.34 -11.41 9.97
C PRO A 234 13.30 -11.16 8.80
N GLY A 235 12.96 -10.20 7.94
CA GLY A 235 13.78 -9.78 6.78
C GLY A 235 13.77 -10.73 5.59
N GLU A 236 13.10 -11.88 5.67
CA GLU A 236 13.06 -12.87 4.59
C GLU A 236 11.84 -12.67 3.69
N GLN A 237 12.06 -12.87 2.38
CA GLN A 237 10.99 -13.03 1.40
C GLN A 237 10.14 -14.24 1.76
N ASP A 238 8.82 -14.10 1.63
CA ASP A 238 7.91 -15.21 1.85
C ASP A 238 8.23 -16.37 0.91
N ALA A 239 8.46 -17.54 1.50
CA ALA A 239 8.66 -18.78 0.78
C ALA A 239 7.41 -19.69 0.83
N TYR A 240 6.38 -19.32 1.61
CA TYR A 240 5.18 -20.13 1.77
C TYR A 240 4.44 -20.24 0.46
N PHE A 241 4.20 -19.11 -0.21
CA PHE A 241 3.47 -19.05 -1.47
C PHE A 241 4.36 -19.00 -2.72
N GLY A 242 5.69 -19.10 -2.54
CA GLY A 242 6.67 -19.08 -3.63
C GLY A 242 6.46 -17.91 -4.60
N ASP A 243 6.30 -18.22 -5.88
CA ASP A 243 6.17 -17.21 -6.93
C ASP A 243 4.95 -16.29 -6.80
N ALA A 244 3.89 -16.72 -6.08
CA ALA A 244 2.68 -15.92 -5.92
C ALA A 244 2.92 -14.65 -5.08
N LEU A 245 3.95 -14.60 -4.24
CA LEU A 245 4.34 -13.39 -3.50
C LEU A 245 5.73 -12.84 -3.89
N ASN A 246 6.31 -13.34 -4.99
CA ASN A 246 7.61 -12.88 -5.47
C ASN A 246 7.43 -11.79 -6.54
N PHE A 247 7.50 -10.51 -6.17
CA PHE A 247 7.34 -9.38 -7.10
C PHE A 247 8.65 -8.81 -7.65
N GLY A 248 9.71 -9.63 -7.64
CA GLY A 248 11.03 -9.26 -8.10
C GLY A 248 12.00 -8.91 -6.97
N PRO A 249 13.30 -8.80 -7.30
CA PRO A 249 14.36 -8.76 -6.29
C PRO A 249 14.41 -7.45 -5.49
N GLY A 250 13.84 -6.34 -5.97
CA GLY A 250 13.82 -5.05 -5.28
C GLY A 250 12.86 -4.99 -4.08
N PHE A 251 11.99 -6.00 -3.93
CA PHE A 251 10.98 -6.01 -2.86
C PHE A 251 11.13 -7.24 -1.96
N VAL A 252 10.69 -7.09 -0.71
CA VAL A 252 10.48 -8.20 0.24
C VAL A 252 9.03 -8.18 0.68
N LEU A 253 8.30 -9.23 0.33
CA LEU A 253 6.97 -9.48 0.85
C LEU A 253 7.07 -10.51 1.97
N SER A 254 6.58 -10.18 3.16
CA SER A 254 6.63 -11.06 4.33
C SER A 254 5.24 -11.18 4.96
N VAL A 255 4.79 -12.41 5.16
CA VAL A 255 3.55 -12.72 5.86
C VAL A 255 3.82 -12.70 7.36
N LEU A 256 3.26 -11.72 8.08
CA LEU A 256 3.46 -11.59 9.52
C LEU A 256 2.48 -12.46 10.33
N SER A 257 1.30 -12.72 9.78
CA SER A 257 0.28 -13.57 10.39
C SER A 257 -0.57 -14.22 9.31
N LEU A 258 -0.78 -15.53 9.43
CA LEU A 258 -1.65 -16.34 8.59
C LEU A 258 -2.16 -17.53 9.41
N ASN A 259 -3.46 -17.85 9.30
CA ASN A 259 -4.12 -18.90 10.09
C ASN A 259 -3.94 -18.69 11.61
N ALA A 260 -4.15 -17.48 12.13
CA ALA A 260 -3.97 -17.18 13.56
C ALA A 260 -4.77 -18.10 14.52
N PRO A 261 -6.01 -18.52 14.16
CA PRO A 261 -6.80 -19.44 14.98
C PRO A 261 -6.27 -20.90 14.97
N ALA A 262 -5.32 -21.25 14.12
CA ALA A 262 -4.78 -22.60 14.06
C ALA A 262 -3.90 -22.94 15.27
N ILE A 263 -4.19 -24.05 15.92
CA ILE A 263 -3.51 -24.58 17.10
C ILE A 263 -3.23 -26.06 16.87
N TYR A 264 -2.01 -26.49 17.18
CA TYR A 264 -1.69 -27.91 17.21
C TYR A 264 -2.15 -28.48 18.55
N GLU A 265 -3.01 -29.50 18.50
CA GLU A 265 -3.51 -30.22 19.67
C GLU A 265 -2.73 -31.52 19.82
N GLU A 266 -1.88 -31.59 20.85
CA GLU A 266 -0.97 -32.73 21.07
C GLU A 266 -1.74 -34.02 21.30
N ASP A 267 -2.82 -33.96 22.08
CA ASP A 267 -3.67 -35.13 22.39
C ASP A 267 -4.34 -35.74 21.16
N LEU A 268 -4.55 -34.94 20.11
CA LEU A 268 -5.20 -35.36 18.87
C LEU A 268 -4.21 -35.54 17.71
N ASP A 269 -2.92 -35.24 17.93
CA ASP A 269 -1.86 -35.18 16.90
C ASP A 269 -2.32 -34.47 15.60
N GLN A 270 -3.04 -33.36 15.75
CA GLN A 270 -3.60 -32.65 14.61
C GLN A 270 -3.67 -31.15 14.85
N VAL A 271 -3.75 -30.41 13.75
CA VAL A 271 -4.06 -28.97 13.82
C VAL A 271 -5.56 -28.82 13.88
N ILE A 272 -6.04 -28.14 14.91
CA ILE A 272 -7.42 -27.69 15.05
C ILE A 272 -7.47 -26.18 14.83
N ARG A 273 -8.59 -25.69 14.30
CA ARG A 273 -8.88 -24.25 14.24
C ARG A 273 -9.70 -23.89 15.46
N ARG A 274 -9.12 -23.17 16.43
CA ARG A 274 -9.84 -22.59 17.56
C ARG A 274 -10.24 -21.15 17.19
N GLY A 275 -11.27 -21.04 16.38
CA GLY A 275 -11.99 -19.79 16.13
C GLY A 275 -13.47 -20.13 16.18
N THR A 276 -14.28 -19.30 16.84
CA THR A 276 -15.72 -19.41 16.66
C THR A 276 -16.02 -19.08 15.19
N ILE A 277 -17.13 -19.60 14.66
CA ILE A 277 -17.65 -19.21 13.33
C ILE A 277 -17.97 -17.69 13.29
N GLU A 278 -17.92 -17.01 14.44
CA GLU A 278 -18.42 -15.65 14.63
C GLU A 278 -17.38 -14.54 14.42
N ASP A 279 -16.08 -14.85 14.31
CA ASP A 279 -15.03 -13.82 14.14
C ASP A 279 -13.97 -14.22 13.11
N ASP A 280 -14.32 -14.07 11.84
CA ASP A 280 -13.44 -14.38 10.71
C ASP A 280 -12.29 -13.38 10.53
N ASN A 281 -12.34 -12.25 11.23
CA ASN A 281 -11.26 -11.26 11.25
C ASN A 281 -9.93 -11.86 11.70
N GLU A 282 -9.96 -12.88 12.58
CA GLU A 282 -8.75 -13.56 13.06
C GLU A 282 -8.02 -14.32 11.94
N ASP A 283 -8.70 -14.67 10.84
CA ASP A 283 -8.06 -15.27 9.65
C ASP A 283 -7.30 -14.25 8.80
N SER A 284 -7.38 -12.96 9.13
CA SER A 284 -6.69 -11.88 8.40
C SER A 284 -5.22 -12.20 8.16
N MET A 285 -4.86 -12.30 6.89
CA MET A 285 -3.47 -12.21 6.46
C MET A 285 -2.94 -10.83 6.77
N VAL A 286 -1.81 -10.78 7.48
CA VAL A 286 -1.05 -9.54 7.68
C VAL A 286 0.18 -9.60 6.80
N LEU A 287 0.25 -8.73 5.79
CA LEU A 287 1.30 -8.70 4.78
C LEU A 287 2.12 -7.41 4.91
N ARG A 288 3.43 -7.57 5.08
CA ARG A 288 4.39 -6.47 5.01
C ARG A 288 5.07 -6.47 3.64
N ILE A 289 5.14 -5.32 3.01
CA ILE A 289 5.81 -5.12 1.72
C ILE A 289 6.89 -4.08 1.94
N MET A 290 8.15 -4.43 1.68
CA MET A 290 9.30 -3.56 1.90
C MET A 290 10.10 -3.37 0.62
N ASP A 291 10.43 -2.11 0.34
CA ASP A 291 11.45 -1.74 -0.64
C ASP A 291 12.83 -2.00 -0.06
N LYS A 292 13.70 -2.74 -0.76
CA LYS A 292 15.02 -3.11 -0.23
C LYS A 292 15.99 -1.95 -0.18
N ASP A 293 15.86 -0.98 -1.08
CA ASP A 293 16.86 0.06 -1.30
C ASP A 293 16.71 1.18 -0.26
N ASN A 294 15.49 1.68 -0.06
CA ASN A 294 15.22 2.76 0.89
C ASN A 294 14.59 2.27 2.22
N LYS A 295 14.30 0.97 2.33
CA LYS A 295 13.74 0.30 3.53
C LYS A 295 12.36 0.83 3.94
N HIS A 296 11.67 1.56 3.07
CA HIS A 296 10.28 1.93 3.31
C HIS A 296 9.39 0.70 3.21
N ALA A 297 8.43 0.60 4.12
CA ALA A 297 7.55 -0.55 4.20
C ALA A 297 6.09 -0.15 4.41
N VAL A 298 5.21 -0.93 3.80
CA VAL A 298 3.77 -0.84 3.90
C VAL A 298 3.27 -2.10 4.62
N LEU A 299 2.47 -1.91 5.67
CA LEU A 299 1.82 -3.00 6.39
C LEU A 299 0.32 -3.02 6.05
N LEU A 300 -0.09 -4.06 5.33
CA LEU A 300 -1.48 -4.35 4.97
C LEU A 300 -2.02 -5.38 5.97
N THR A 301 -3.10 -5.06 6.68
CA THR A 301 -3.53 -5.88 7.83
C THR A 301 -4.83 -6.64 7.66
N GLY A 302 -5.64 -6.34 6.64
CA GLY A 302 -7.05 -6.73 6.64
C GLY A 302 -7.71 -6.28 7.95
N ASP A 303 -8.46 -7.18 8.59
CA ASP A 303 -9.17 -6.91 9.84
C ASP A 303 -8.51 -7.55 11.06
N MET A 304 -7.19 -7.79 10.99
CA MET A 304 -6.32 -8.24 12.08
C MET A 304 -6.81 -7.88 13.50
N ALA A 305 -7.31 -8.90 14.20
CA ALA A 305 -7.76 -8.77 15.57
C ALA A 305 -6.60 -8.93 16.57
N MET A 306 -6.95 -8.99 17.86
CA MET A 306 -5.98 -9.17 18.95
C MET A 306 -5.21 -10.49 18.85
N LEU A 307 -5.84 -11.59 18.39
CA LEU A 307 -5.15 -12.87 18.28
C LEU A 307 -3.95 -12.80 17.32
N ASN A 308 -4.13 -12.19 16.15
CA ASN A 308 -3.06 -11.98 15.18
C ASN A 308 -1.91 -11.16 15.81
N GLN A 309 -2.22 -10.05 16.49
CA GLN A 309 -1.22 -9.23 17.18
C GLN A 309 -0.43 -10.03 18.23
N ARG A 310 -1.11 -10.89 18.99
CA ARG A 310 -0.48 -11.78 20.00
C ARG A 310 0.39 -12.86 19.37
N ARG A 311 0.18 -13.20 18.09
CA ARG A 311 1.08 -14.08 17.33
C ARG A 311 2.28 -13.32 16.73
N ILE A 312 2.07 -12.09 16.29
CA ILE A 312 3.10 -11.24 15.68
C ILE A 312 4.11 -10.75 16.73
N LEU A 313 3.64 -10.17 17.84
CA LEU A 313 4.50 -9.48 18.81
C LEU A 313 5.63 -10.37 19.39
N PRO A 314 5.38 -11.61 19.88
CA PRO A 314 6.46 -12.43 20.42
C PRO A 314 7.54 -12.81 19.40
N ARG A 315 7.21 -12.77 18.11
CA ARG A 315 8.12 -13.14 17.02
C ARG A 315 8.99 -11.97 16.58
N TYR A 316 8.41 -10.77 16.50
CA TYR A 316 9.07 -9.62 15.86
C TYR A 316 9.35 -8.45 16.79
N ALA A 317 8.72 -8.35 17.97
CA ALA A 317 8.93 -7.23 18.90
C ALA A 317 10.15 -7.41 19.81
N LYS A 318 10.95 -8.47 19.61
CA LYS A 318 12.27 -8.64 20.23
C LYS A 318 13.24 -7.62 19.65
N GLU A 319 14.21 -7.17 20.45
CA GLU A 319 15.13 -6.10 20.09
C GLU A 319 15.85 -6.37 18.75
N GLU A 320 16.29 -7.61 18.50
CA GLU A 320 16.96 -7.97 17.24
C GLU A 320 16.05 -7.90 15.99
N ASN A 321 14.74 -8.05 16.16
CA ASN A 321 13.77 -8.13 15.06
C ASN A 321 12.87 -6.89 14.96
N LEU A 322 12.90 -6.00 15.96
CA LEU A 322 12.03 -4.84 16.03
C LEU A 322 12.15 -3.91 14.81
N PRO A 323 13.35 -3.63 14.26
CA PRO A 323 13.47 -2.83 13.04
C PRO A 323 12.72 -3.42 11.84
N PHE A 324 12.54 -4.75 11.80
CA PHE A 324 11.75 -5.39 10.74
C PHE A 324 10.25 -5.19 10.91
N LEU A 325 9.73 -5.14 12.16
CA LEU A 325 8.30 -4.87 12.40
C LEU A 325 7.93 -3.42 12.09
N GLN A 326 8.88 -2.50 12.20
CA GLN A 326 8.67 -1.10 11.86
C GLN A 326 8.25 -0.94 10.39
N SER A 327 7.25 -0.10 10.16
CA SER A 327 6.68 0.13 8.83
C SER A 327 6.43 1.61 8.62
N THR A 328 6.77 2.14 7.44
CA THR A 328 6.53 3.56 7.11
C THR A 328 5.04 3.87 7.04
N PHE A 329 4.29 2.96 6.41
CA PHE A 329 2.85 3.08 6.21
C PHE A 329 2.13 1.93 6.89
N TYR A 330 1.06 2.26 7.61
CA TYR A 330 0.18 1.29 8.23
C TYR A 330 -1.24 1.50 7.70
N VAL A 331 -1.74 0.50 6.97
CA VAL A 331 -3.17 0.45 6.65
C VAL A 331 -3.88 -0.06 7.89
N ALA A 332 -4.76 0.76 8.45
CA ALA A 332 -5.40 0.50 9.72
C ALA A 332 -6.29 -0.73 9.65
N SER A 333 -6.10 -1.61 10.62
CA SER A 333 -6.88 -2.83 10.73
C SER A 333 -8.35 -2.54 10.97
N HIS A 334 -9.25 -3.36 10.42
CA HIS A 334 -10.68 -3.31 10.76
C HIS A 334 -11.25 -1.91 10.55
N HIS A 335 -10.88 -1.29 9.42
CA HIS A 335 -11.28 0.06 9.04
C HIS A 335 -10.98 1.15 10.10
N GLY A 336 -9.99 0.90 10.98
CA GLY A 336 -9.68 1.78 12.11
C GLY A 336 -10.61 1.61 13.31
N ALA A 337 -11.16 0.43 13.54
CA ALA A 337 -11.84 0.05 14.77
C ALA A 337 -10.85 -0.26 15.91
N SER A 338 -11.37 -0.39 17.13
CA SER A 338 -10.71 -0.93 18.31
C SER A 338 -11.42 -2.18 18.85
N THR A 339 -12.55 -2.55 18.23
CA THR A 339 -13.26 -3.80 18.49
C THR A 339 -12.36 -4.99 18.21
N HIS A 340 -12.62 -6.11 18.90
CA HIS A 340 -11.79 -7.32 18.83
C HIS A 340 -10.30 -7.08 19.18
N GLY A 341 -9.99 -5.95 19.84
CA GLY A 341 -8.65 -5.52 20.20
C GLY A 341 -7.76 -5.15 19.01
N SER A 342 -8.35 -4.83 17.85
CA SER A 342 -7.65 -4.28 16.69
C SER A 342 -6.94 -2.96 17.05
N ASN A 343 -5.86 -2.65 16.32
CA ASN A 343 -5.11 -1.39 16.45
C ASN A 343 -4.64 -1.06 17.90
N SER A 344 -4.17 -2.06 18.65
CA SER A 344 -3.74 -1.83 20.03
C SER A 344 -2.52 -0.88 20.11
N PHE A 345 -2.44 -0.09 21.19
CA PHE A 345 -1.28 0.78 21.41
C PHE A 345 0.01 -0.04 21.55
N GLU A 346 -0.04 -1.20 22.20
CA GLU A 346 1.11 -2.11 22.33
C GLU A 346 1.68 -2.45 20.95
N PHE A 347 0.83 -2.92 20.03
CA PHE A 347 1.24 -3.24 18.67
C PHE A 347 1.76 -2.02 17.90
N LEU A 348 1.00 -0.92 17.89
CA LEU A 348 1.37 0.28 17.12
C LEU A 348 2.60 0.99 17.66
N SER A 349 2.89 0.87 18.96
CA SER A 349 4.14 1.36 19.56
C SER A 349 5.38 0.58 19.12
N LYS A 350 5.21 -0.60 18.53
CA LYS A 350 6.29 -1.42 17.95
C LYS A 350 6.38 -1.29 16.44
N VAL A 351 5.25 -1.14 15.76
CA VAL A 351 5.21 -0.83 14.32
C VAL A 351 5.72 0.58 14.03
N GLU A 352 5.54 1.51 14.97
CA GLU A 352 5.98 2.92 14.87
C GLU A 352 5.73 3.57 13.50
N PRO A 353 4.49 3.55 12.99
CA PRO A 353 4.21 4.06 11.65
C PRO A 353 4.45 5.56 11.53
N ALA A 354 4.91 5.99 10.36
CA ALA A 354 4.98 7.41 10.00
C ALA A 354 3.64 7.94 9.48
N TYR A 355 2.84 7.07 8.86
CA TYR A 355 1.52 7.36 8.29
C TYR A 355 0.51 6.27 8.67
N ILE A 356 -0.69 6.68 9.06
CA ILE A 356 -1.86 5.81 9.21
C ILE A 356 -2.80 6.06 8.04
N LEU A 357 -3.16 5.02 7.31
CA LEU A 357 -4.15 5.06 6.22
C LEU A 357 -5.35 4.24 6.64
N ILE A 358 -6.55 4.77 6.52
CA ILE A 358 -7.76 4.12 7.03
C ILE A 358 -8.73 3.97 5.85
N SER A 359 -8.95 2.73 5.41
CA SER A 359 -10.04 2.44 4.48
C SER A 359 -11.34 2.37 5.26
N ASN A 360 -12.20 3.38 5.15
CA ASN A 360 -13.50 3.39 5.79
C ASN A 360 -14.50 4.21 4.98
N GLY A 361 -15.78 3.94 5.20
CA GLY A 361 -16.87 4.69 4.63
C GLY A 361 -17.83 5.21 5.67
N HIS A 362 -18.94 5.79 5.20
CA HIS A 362 -20.04 6.13 6.07
C HIS A 362 -20.92 4.91 6.32
N SER A 363 -20.95 4.40 7.55
CA SER A 363 -21.88 3.34 7.94
C SER A 363 -22.73 3.75 9.13
N LYS A 364 -24.04 3.47 9.06
CA LYS A 364 -24.96 3.64 10.21
C LYS A 364 -24.72 2.58 11.28
N LYS A 365 -24.27 1.39 10.88
CA LYS A 365 -24.00 0.23 11.74
C LYS A 365 -22.62 0.34 12.35
N TYR A 366 -21.62 0.63 11.53
CA TYR A 366 -20.22 0.67 11.93
C TYR A 366 -19.73 2.10 12.06
N LYS A 367 -19.16 2.44 13.21
CA LYS A 367 -18.71 3.81 13.51
C LYS A 367 -17.21 3.93 13.30
N HIS A 368 -16.72 3.44 12.17
CA HIS A 368 -15.29 3.36 11.86
C HIS A 368 -14.79 4.63 11.13
N PRO A 369 -13.54 5.07 11.37
CA PRO A 369 -12.71 4.69 12.51
C PRO A 369 -13.38 5.12 13.81
N ASP A 370 -13.26 4.30 14.85
CA ASP A 370 -13.87 4.64 16.13
C ASP A 370 -13.03 5.65 16.92
N TYR A 371 -13.66 6.30 17.90
CA TYR A 371 -13.00 7.35 18.68
C TYR A 371 -11.89 6.84 19.59
N ALA A 372 -11.98 5.59 20.08
CA ALA A 372 -10.93 5.01 20.90
C ALA A 372 -9.67 4.76 20.07
N CYS A 373 -9.83 4.16 18.89
CA CYS A 373 -8.76 3.91 17.94
C CYS A 373 -8.12 5.22 17.44
N TYR A 374 -8.91 6.22 17.06
CA TYR A 374 -8.39 7.54 16.68
C TYR A 374 -7.51 8.19 17.77
N LYS A 375 -7.87 8.03 19.06
CA LYS A 375 -7.03 8.54 20.16
C LYS A 375 -5.69 7.80 20.25
N ILE A 376 -5.67 6.50 19.98
CA ILE A 376 -4.43 5.72 19.93
C ILE A 376 -3.54 6.29 18.83
N PHE A 377 -4.05 6.40 17.60
CA PHE A 377 -3.31 6.98 16.46
C PHE A 377 -2.80 8.39 16.78
N LYS A 378 -3.66 9.25 17.32
CA LYS A 378 -3.28 10.63 17.68
C LYS A 378 -2.18 10.69 18.75
N ASN A 379 -2.01 9.67 19.57
CA ASN A 379 -0.99 9.63 20.61
C ASN A 379 0.33 8.98 20.16
N LEU A 380 0.38 8.35 18.99
CA LEU A 380 1.63 7.83 18.42
C LEU A 380 2.63 8.98 18.16
N LYS A 381 3.85 8.81 18.65
CA LYS A 381 4.92 9.81 18.51
C LYS A 381 5.63 9.74 17.16
N SER A 382 5.58 8.58 16.50
CA SER A 382 6.23 8.31 15.22
C SER A 382 5.58 9.01 14.02
N LEU A 383 4.31 9.42 14.14
CA LEU A 383 3.57 10.01 13.03
C LEU A 383 4.18 11.33 12.57
N LYS A 384 4.39 11.44 11.25
CA LYS A 384 4.82 12.68 10.60
C LYS A 384 3.75 13.75 10.76
N ARG A 385 4.19 15.01 10.62
CA ARG A 385 3.30 16.16 10.57
C ARG A 385 3.00 16.54 9.12
N THR A 386 1.75 16.90 8.86
CA THR A 386 1.25 17.27 7.53
C THR A 386 0.47 18.60 7.60
N GLN A 387 -0.07 19.05 6.47
CA GLN A 387 -0.98 20.18 6.48
C GLN A 387 -2.22 19.85 7.32
N ARG A 388 -2.89 20.90 7.81
CA ARG A 388 -4.11 20.73 8.59
C ARG A 388 -5.17 20.09 7.71
N HIS A 389 -5.64 18.92 8.10
CA HIS A 389 -6.71 18.20 7.43
C HIS A 389 -7.73 17.68 8.46
N LYS A 390 -8.78 17.06 7.94
CA LYS A 390 -9.92 16.58 8.71
C LYS A 390 -10.02 15.06 8.62
N VAL A 391 -10.38 14.44 9.73
CA VAL A 391 -10.67 13.02 9.87
C VAL A 391 -12.07 12.90 10.44
N LEU A 392 -12.97 12.20 9.75
CA LEU A 392 -14.27 11.84 10.33
C LEU A 392 -14.10 10.62 11.24
N VAL A 393 -14.48 10.77 12.51
CA VAL A 393 -14.32 9.72 13.53
C VAL A 393 -15.67 9.37 14.13
N GLY A 394 -16.06 8.10 14.04
CA GLY A 394 -17.27 7.54 14.62
C GLY A 394 -18.51 8.42 14.45
N PRO A 395 -18.99 8.66 13.22
CA PRO A 395 -20.15 9.50 13.00
C PRO A 395 -21.33 9.06 13.88
N ASN A 396 -21.68 9.89 14.87
CA ASN A 396 -22.88 9.68 15.67
C ASN A 396 -24.08 10.20 14.88
N GLN A 397 -25.11 9.35 14.75
CA GLN A 397 -26.37 9.67 14.08
C GLN A 397 -26.90 11.02 14.59
N GLY A 398 -26.85 12.05 13.75
CA GLY A 398 -27.40 13.38 14.01
C GLY A 398 -26.42 14.54 14.25
N ASN A 399 -25.09 14.33 14.35
CA ASN A 399 -24.16 15.48 14.44
C ASN A 399 -22.75 15.20 13.89
N MET A 400 -22.62 15.22 12.56
CA MET A 400 -21.32 15.02 11.87
C MET A 400 -20.26 16.06 12.25
N LYS A 401 -20.66 17.30 12.55
CA LYS A 401 -19.72 18.35 12.99
C LYS A 401 -19.01 17.95 14.29
N LYS A 402 -19.65 17.19 15.17
CA LYS A 402 -19.04 16.66 16.41
C LYS A 402 -18.17 15.44 16.20
N SER A 403 -18.21 14.80 15.04
CA SER A 403 -17.38 13.63 14.69
C SER A 403 -16.16 14.01 13.85
N LEU A 404 -16.19 15.18 13.23
CA LEU A 404 -15.05 15.74 12.51
C LEU A 404 -13.92 16.12 13.49
N ARG A 405 -12.71 15.67 13.20
CA ARG A 405 -11.50 15.98 13.97
C ARG A 405 -10.50 16.63 13.06
N GLU A 406 -9.93 17.73 13.49
CA GLU A 406 -8.81 18.34 12.79
C GLU A 406 -7.50 17.85 13.40
N THR A 407 -6.51 17.63 12.54
CA THR A 407 -5.20 17.17 12.95
C THR A 407 -4.13 17.70 12.00
N HIS A 408 -2.90 17.68 12.49
CA HIS A 408 -1.68 17.87 11.71
C HIS A 408 -0.85 16.59 11.66
N LYS A 409 -1.36 15.47 12.19
CA LYS A 409 -0.68 14.18 12.14
C LYS A 409 -1.11 13.44 10.88
N ALA A 410 -0.19 12.72 10.25
CA ALA A 410 -0.42 11.89 9.07
C ALA A 410 -1.41 10.73 9.34
N ILE A 411 -2.70 11.04 9.41
CA ILE A 411 -3.81 10.11 9.65
C ILE A 411 -4.86 10.39 8.57
N PHE A 412 -4.87 9.58 7.53
CA PHE A 412 -5.72 9.79 6.36
C PHE A 412 -6.82 8.73 6.31
N THR A 413 -8.05 9.16 6.02
CA THR A 413 -9.19 8.25 5.77
C THR A 413 -9.63 8.37 4.33
N THR A 414 -10.06 7.25 3.73
CA THR A 414 -10.60 7.29 2.37
C THR A 414 -11.89 8.12 2.30
N LEU A 415 -12.74 8.05 3.32
CA LEU A 415 -13.96 8.87 3.41
C LEU A 415 -13.71 10.39 3.42
N SER A 416 -12.64 10.88 4.04
CA SER A 416 -12.38 12.33 4.15
C SER A 416 -11.33 12.83 3.15
N SER A 417 -10.54 11.92 2.58
CA SER A 417 -9.39 12.28 1.73
C SER A 417 -9.51 11.71 0.31
N GLY A 418 -10.54 10.91 0.01
CA GLY A 418 -10.67 10.17 -1.24
C GLY A 418 -9.67 9.02 -1.33
N ASP A 419 -9.28 8.60 -2.53
CA ASP A 419 -8.25 7.55 -2.67
C ASP A 419 -6.94 8.04 -2.07
N ILE A 420 -6.22 7.17 -1.36
CA ILE A 420 -4.91 7.52 -0.79
C ILE A 420 -3.83 6.79 -1.58
N MET A 421 -2.90 7.53 -2.14
CA MET A 421 -1.84 7.04 -3.01
C MET A 421 -0.47 7.24 -2.36
N LEU A 422 0.30 6.17 -2.30
CA LEU A 422 1.69 6.13 -1.88
C LEU A 422 2.55 5.78 -3.07
N LYS A 423 3.64 6.52 -3.27
CA LYS A 423 4.69 6.14 -4.22
C LYS A 423 5.99 6.03 -3.49
N ILE A 424 6.66 4.89 -3.62
CA ILE A 424 7.99 4.61 -3.08
C ILE A 424 8.92 4.47 -4.28
N ASP A 425 9.92 5.34 -4.33
CA ASP A 425 10.91 5.43 -5.38
C ASP A 425 12.32 5.31 -4.76
N PRO A 426 13.21 4.48 -5.33
CA PRO A 426 14.50 4.20 -4.73
C PRO A 426 15.41 5.45 -4.70
N ILE A 427 15.19 6.42 -5.59
CA ILE A 427 16.00 7.65 -5.69
C ILE A 427 15.31 8.80 -4.95
N GLN A 428 14.00 8.95 -5.15
CA GLN A 428 13.25 10.11 -4.68
C GLN A 428 12.69 9.94 -3.26
N GLY A 429 12.78 8.75 -2.67
CA GLY A 429 12.25 8.42 -1.36
C GLY A 429 10.79 7.98 -1.46
N TYR A 430 9.88 8.67 -0.78
CA TYR A 430 8.46 8.39 -0.95
C TYR A 430 7.61 9.65 -1.00
N SER A 431 6.42 9.49 -1.58
CA SER A 431 5.39 10.52 -1.57
C SER A 431 4.04 9.96 -1.18
N VAL A 432 3.25 10.79 -0.50
CA VAL A 432 1.86 10.52 -0.16
C VAL A 432 1.00 11.61 -0.77
N GLY A 433 -0.06 11.21 -1.45
CA GLY A 433 -1.12 12.11 -1.87
C GLY A 433 -2.49 11.48 -1.80
N THR A 434 -3.51 12.33 -1.87
CA THR A 434 -4.89 11.89 -1.81
C THR A 434 -5.63 12.35 -3.07
N VAL A 435 -6.64 11.62 -3.52
CA VAL A 435 -7.37 11.94 -4.76
C VAL A 435 -8.83 12.14 -4.43
N VAL A 436 -9.28 13.41 -4.45
CA VAL A 436 -10.67 13.81 -4.24
C VAL A 436 -11.19 14.40 -5.56
N ASP A 437 -12.33 13.91 -6.05
CA ASP A 437 -12.95 14.39 -7.30
C ASP A 437 -11.97 14.46 -8.48
N LYS A 438 -11.15 13.41 -8.63
CA LYS A 438 -10.12 13.29 -9.70
C LYS A 438 -9.00 14.33 -9.62
N LYS A 439 -8.88 15.05 -8.50
CA LYS A 439 -7.79 16.00 -8.24
C LYS A 439 -6.89 15.47 -7.13
N ILE A 440 -5.60 15.41 -7.41
CA ILE A 440 -4.58 15.08 -6.40
C ILE A 440 -4.49 16.26 -5.43
N GLN A 441 -4.76 16.01 -4.15
CA GLN A 441 -4.61 16.94 -3.05
C GLN A 441 -3.51 16.43 -2.11
N GLU A 442 -2.66 17.37 -1.69
CA GLU A 442 -1.46 17.15 -0.86
C GLU A 442 -0.40 16.23 -1.50
N ILE A 443 0.82 16.75 -1.67
CA ILE A 443 1.99 15.98 -2.11
C ILE A 443 3.04 16.21 -1.04
N VAL A 444 3.11 15.31 -0.05
CA VAL A 444 4.24 15.28 0.88
C VAL A 444 5.32 14.47 0.21
N ILE A 445 6.41 15.11 -0.24
CA ILE A 445 7.60 14.43 -0.75
C ILE A 445 8.65 14.45 0.35
N GLU A 446 9.03 13.28 0.86
CA GLU A 446 10.27 13.14 1.61
C GLU A 446 11.36 12.76 0.61
N LYS A 447 12.23 13.71 0.26
CA LYS A 447 13.41 13.43 -0.56
C LYS A 447 14.41 12.67 0.30
N SER A 448 14.71 11.43 -0.06
CA SER A 448 15.94 10.79 0.40
C SER A 448 17.12 11.50 -0.25
N PHE A 449 17.90 12.24 0.53
CA PHE A 449 19.25 12.56 0.09
C PHE A 449 20.05 11.26 0.18
N LEU A 450 20.21 10.55 -0.93
CA LEU A 450 21.44 9.79 -1.10
C LEU A 450 22.56 10.80 -0.86
N SER A 451 23.33 10.60 0.22
CA SER A 451 24.36 11.53 0.65
C SER A 451 25.19 11.96 -0.55
N ALA A 452 25.26 13.25 -0.85
CA ALA A 452 26.10 13.77 -1.93
C ALA A 452 27.57 13.35 -1.78
N ASP A 453 27.97 12.99 -0.56
CA ASP A 453 29.30 12.49 -0.18
C ASP A 453 29.72 11.23 -0.98
N THR A 454 28.80 10.33 -1.35
CA THR A 454 29.15 9.13 -2.14
C THR A 454 29.31 9.38 -3.64
N LEU A 455 28.85 10.52 -4.15
CA LEU A 455 29.05 10.92 -5.55
C LEU A 455 30.25 11.87 -5.72
N GLU A 456 30.53 12.72 -4.73
CA GLU A 456 31.71 13.60 -4.74
C GLU A 456 33.02 12.81 -4.53
N GLU A 457 33.04 11.77 -3.69
CA GLU A 457 34.23 10.91 -3.53
C GLU A 457 34.59 10.13 -4.80
N ASN A 458 33.59 9.78 -5.62
CA ASN A 458 33.83 9.11 -6.92
C ASN A 458 34.33 10.09 -7.99
N GLU A 459 33.93 11.36 -7.97
CA GLU A 459 34.48 12.38 -8.88
C GLU A 459 35.89 12.84 -8.47
N GLU A 460 36.20 12.93 -7.17
CA GLU A 460 37.55 13.24 -6.68
C GLU A 460 38.53 12.08 -6.90
N GLN A 461 38.13 10.82 -6.69
CA GLN A 461 39.00 9.67 -7.01
C GLN A 461 39.23 9.46 -8.51
N THR A 462 38.28 9.87 -9.37
CA THR A 462 38.48 9.84 -10.82
C THR A 462 39.41 10.96 -11.28
N GLN A 463 39.35 12.14 -10.65
CA GLN A 463 40.28 13.26 -10.95
C GLN A 463 41.69 13.08 -10.35
N GLU A 464 41.84 12.44 -9.18
CA GLU A 464 43.16 12.12 -8.62
C GLU A 464 43.88 11.05 -9.44
N ASN A 465 43.17 10.03 -9.94
CA ASN A 465 43.75 8.99 -10.80
C ASN A 465 44.12 9.47 -12.21
N GLU A 466 43.45 10.51 -12.73
CA GLU A 466 43.88 11.19 -13.97
C GLU A 466 45.06 12.17 -13.74
N SER A 467 45.25 12.68 -12.52
CA SER A 467 46.34 13.60 -12.19
C SER A 467 47.70 12.93 -11.91
N LEU A 468 47.73 11.61 -11.71
CA LEU A 468 48.95 10.84 -11.45
C LEU A 468 49.67 10.34 -12.73
N ASN A 469 49.14 10.64 -13.92
CA ASN A 469 49.75 10.20 -15.18
C ASN A 469 50.29 11.31 -16.10
N GLU A 470 50.22 12.58 -15.67
CA GLU A 470 50.86 13.67 -16.41
C GLU A 470 51.50 14.67 -15.45
N LYS A 471 52.81 14.52 -15.23
CA LYS A 471 53.72 15.66 -15.01
C LYS A 471 55.18 15.26 -15.26
N ASN A 472 55.57 15.43 -16.52
CA ASN A 472 56.58 16.42 -16.88
C ASN A 472 55.93 17.28 -17.97
N ILE A 473 55.53 18.51 -17.66
CA ILE A 473 55.44 19.71 -18.52
C ILE A 473 54.82 20.83 -17.67
N GLU A 474 55.42 22.02 -17.73
CA GLU A 474 55.02 23.24 -17.00
C GLU A 474 53.61 23.76 -17.39
N PRO A 475 52.90 24.45 -16.48
CA PRO A 475 51.52 24.85 -16.73
C PRO A 475 51.42 26.17 -17.50
N ASP A 476 50.72 26.12 -18.64
CA ASP A 476 50.25 27.30 -19.38
C ASP A 476 48.94 27.83 -18.78
N ALA A 477 48.86 29.14 -18.57
CA ALA A 477 47.78 29.84 -17.88
C ALA A 477 46.43 29.85 -18.65
N SER A 478 46.38 29.28 -19.86
CA SER A 478 45.20 29.28 -20.73
C SER A 478 44.13 28.23 -20.37
N VAL A 479 44.48 27.17 -19.62
CA VAL A 479 43.55 26.07 -19.28
C VAL A 479 42.56 26.44 -18.16
N ALA A 480 42.98 27.28 -17.22
CA ALA A 480 42.15 27.71 -16.09
C ALA A 480 40.97 28.60 -16.53
N GLN A 481 41.17 29.47 -17.53
CA GLN A 481 40.09 30.29 -18.10
C GLN A 481 39.06 29.46 -18.88
N LYS A 482 39.50 28.38 -19.55
CA LYS A 482 38.61 27.50 -20.32
C LYS A 482 37.68 26.68 -19.41
N LYS A 483 38.18 26.20 -18.26
CA LYS A 483 37.36 25.49 -17.25
C LYS A 483 36.32 26.40 -16.59
N LYS A 484 36.64 27.68 -16.35
CA LYS A 484 35.68 28.65 -15.80
C LYS A 484 34.52 28.96 -16.76
N SER A 485 34.83 29.10 -18.05
CA SER A 485 33.81 29.34 -19.10
C SER A 485 32.82 28.18 -19.27
N ILE A 486 33.28 26.93 -19.13
CA ILE A 486 32.41 25.75 -19.23
C ILE A 486 31.49 25.62 -18.02
N ARG A 487 31.97 25.92 -16.81
CA ARG A 487 31.14 25.94 -15.58
C ARG A 487 30.04 27.01 -15.65
N GLU A 488 30.33 28.18 -16.20
CA GLU A 488 29.33 29.25 -16.36
C GLU A 488 28.26 28.88 -17.42
N LYS A 489 28.64 28.20 -18.51
CA LYS A 489 27.68 27.71 -19.51
C LYS A 489 26.73 26.63 -18.97
N LEU A 490 27.25 25.65 -18.21
CA LEU A 490 26.44 24.59 -17.62
C LEU A 490 25.45 25.10 -16.55
N SER A 491 25.82 26.17 -15.81
CA SER A 491 24.94 26.84 -14.86
C SER A 491 23.79 27.58 -15.55
N GLN A 492 24.05 28.19 -16.71
CA GLN A 492 23.03 28.89 -17.49
C GLN A 492 22.04 27.94 -18.17
N GLU A 493 22.49 26.80 -18.70
CA GLU A 493 21.59 25.80 -19.29
C GLU A 493 20.64 25.18 -18.27
N LYS A 494 21.13 24.82 -17.07
CA LYS A 494 20.30 24.30 -15.97
C LYS A 494 19.19 25.28 -15.57
N ASN A 495 19.49 26.57 -15.50
CA ASN A 495 18.49 27.59 -15.16
C ASN A 495 17.46 27.83 -16.27
N SER A 496 17.81 27.57 -17.54
CA SER A 496 16.87 27.69 -18.66
C SER A 496 15.87 26.52 -18.71
N THR A 497 16.33 25.30 -18.42
CA THR A 497 15.48 24.09 -18.40
C THR A 497 14.47 24.13 -17.26
N VAL A 498 14.89 24.61 -16.08
CA VAL A 498 14.00 24.79 -14.93
C VAL A 498 12.93 25.84 -15.22
N LYS A 499 13.28 26.98 -15.85
CA LYS A 499 12.28 27.99 -16.23
C LYS A 499 11.28 27.51 -17.26
N LYS A 500 11.69 26.64 -18.20
CA LYS A 500 10.81 26.08 -19.23
C LYS A 500 9.79 25.09 -18.66
N LEU A 501 10.18 24.29 -17.66
CA LEU A 501 9.26 23.40 -16.95
C LEU A 501 8.20 24.13 -16.11
N PHE A 502 8.47 25.36 -15.65
CA PHE A 502 7.52 26.16 -14.89
C PHE A 502 6.58 27.03 -15.75
N SER A 503 6.81 27.12 -17.06
CA SER A 503 5.91 27.83 -17.98
C SER A 503 4.90 26.93 -18.70
N GLU A 504 5.05 25.61 -18.57
CA GLU A 504 4.17 24.59 -19.20
C GLU A 504 3.23 23.90 -18.19
N LEU A 505 3.27 24.34 -16.91
CA LEU A 505 2.31 24.06 -15.84
C LEU A 505 1.54 25.35 -15.52
#